data_AF-A0ABD0PNA6-F1
#
_entry.id   AF-A0ABD0PNA6-F1
#
_cell.length_a   1.000
_cell.length_b   1.000
_cell.length_c   1.000
_cell.angle_alpha   90.00
_cell.angle_beta   90.00
_cell.angle_gamma   90.00
#
_symmetry.space_group_name_H-M   'P 1'
#
loop_
_entity.id
_entity.type
_entity.pdbx_description
1 polymer ?
#
loop_
_entity_poly.entity_id
_entity_poly.type
_entity_poly.pdbx_seq_one_letter_code
_entity_poly.pdbx_strand_id
1 'polypeptide(L)' 'PIGSVEVSVSCSSNQSSVSCSSEGDQIIYSWTLNGKILQEGLMDGQTSIQLNEGTDGNISCSVKNHVSHAQNTIRIKPCP' A
#
# COMPACT_ATOMS: atom_id res chain seq x y z
N PRO A 1 -4.73 -15.64 10.90
CA PRO A 1 -3.70 -15.48 9.84
C PRO A 1 -4.10 -14.31 8.93
N ILE A 2 -3.14 -13.65 8.29
CA ILE A 2 -3.40 -12.61 7.30
C ILE A 2 -3.73 -13.27 5.96
N GLY A 3 -4.74 -12.73 5.27
CA GLY A 3 -5.11 -13.14 3.92
C GLY A 3 -4.15 -12.61 2.84
N SER A 4 -4.59 -12.71 1.58
CA SER A 4 -3.85 -12.11 0.46
C SER A 4 -3.88 -10.59 0.53
N VAL A 5 -2.77 -9.95 0.15
CA VAL A 5 -2.65 -8.49 0.11
C VAL A 5 -2.97 -8.01 -1.30
N GLU A 6 -4.03 -7.23 -1.42
CA GLU A 6 -4.45 -6.63 -2.69
C GLU A 6 -4.02 -5.17 -2.72
N VAL A 7 -3.35 -4.77 -3.81
CA VAL A 7 -2.96 -3.38 -4.05
C VAL A 7 -3.55 -2.93 -5.36
N SER A 8 -4.26 -1.80 -5.33
CA SER A 8 -4.87 -1.19 -6.51
C SER A 8 -4.40 0.25 -6.68
N VAL A 9 -4.33 0.69 -7.93
CA VAL A 9 -3.90 2.04 -8.31
C VAL A 9 -5.02 2.69 -9.09
N SER A 10 -5.34 3.92 -8.71
CA SER A 10 -6.24 4.79 -9.44
C SER A 10 -5.50 6.08 -9.79
N CYS A 11 -5.74 6.56 -11.01
CA CYS A 11 -5.19 7.81 -11.50
C CYS A 11 -6.32 8.82 -11.66
N SER A 12 -6.13 10.02 -11.11
CA SER A 12 -7.02 11.17 -11.30
C SER A 12 -6.18 12.36 -11.72
N SER A 13 -6.26 12.72 -13.01
CA SER A 13 -5.37 13.71 -13.63
C SER A 13 -3.90 13.33 -13.36
N ASN A 14 -3.12 14.20 -12.72
CA ASN A 14 -1.71 13.98 -12.43
C ASN A 14 -1.44 13.27 -11.08
N GLN A 15 -2.49 12.93 -10.34
CA GLN A 15 -2.37 12.36 -9.00
C GLN A 15 -2.71 10.86 -9.00
N SER A 16 -1.81 10.06 -8.45
CA SER A 16 -2.04 8.63 -8.23
C SER A 16 -2.50 8.39 -6.80
N SER A 17 -3.59 7.63 -6.64
CA SER A 17 -4.03 7.10 -5.36
C SER A 17 -3.82 5.59 -5.35
N VAL A 18 -3.18 5.08 -4.30
CA VAL A 18 -2.89 3.65 -4.14
C VAL A 18 -3.61 3.15 -2.91
N SER A 19 -4.39 2.09 -3.09
CA SER A 19 -5.16 1.45 -2.02
C SER A 19 -4.61 0.07 -1.76
N CYS A 20 -4.61 -0.35 -0.50
CA CYS A 20 -4.22 -1.68 -0.08
C CYS A 20 -5.22 -2.24 0.91
N SER A 21 -5.67 -3.47 0.65
CA SER A 21 -6.60 -4.21 1.49
C SER A 21 -6.06 -5.60 1.79
N SER A 22 -6.39 -6.09 2.97
CA SER A 22 -6.06 -7.45 3.40
C SER A 22 -7.05 -7.91 4.46
N GLU A 23 -7.37 -9.19 4.43
CA GLU A 23 -8.17 -9.83 5.48
C GLU A 23 -7.31 -10.17 6.71
N GLY A 24 -7.93 -10.07 7.89
CA GLY A 24 -7.36 -10.49 9.18
C GLY A 24 -7.59 -9.47 10.30
N ASP A 25 -7.36 -9.90 11.54
CA ASP A 25 -7.57 -9.08 12.73
C ASP A 25 -6.33 -8.27 13.12
N GLN A 26 -6.58 -7.04 13.60
CA GLN A 26 -5.57 -6.14 14.19
C GLN A 26 -4.32 -5.97 13.31
N ILE A 27 -4.54 -5.60 12.05
CA ILE A 27 -3.48 -5.49 11.05
C ILE A 27 -2.81 -4.11 11.13
N ILE A 28 -1.49 -4.12 11.15
CA ILE A 28 -0.66 -2.94 10.96
C ILE A 28 -0.25 -2.88 9.49
N TYR A 29 -0.52 -1.75 8.85
CA TYR A 29 -0.14 -1.46 7.47
C TYR A 29 1.14 -0.63 7.44
N SER A 30 2.03 -0.93 6.50
CA SER A 30 3.27 -0.19 6.24
C SER A 30 3.47 0.01 4.75
N TRP A 31 3.52 1.25 4.32
CA TRP A 31 3.74 1.67 2.95
C TRP A 31 5.18 2.06 2.73
N THR A 32 5.79 1.50 1.68
CA THR A 32 7.13 1.91 1.24
C THR A 32 7.14 2.28 -0.24
N LEU A 33 7.91 3.28 -0.61
CA LEU A 33 8.22 3.65 -1.99
C LEU A 33 9.72 3.52 -2.21
N ASN A 34 10.12 2.64 -3.12
CA ASN A 34 11.53 2.32 -3.39
C ASN A 34 12.30 1.95 -2.09
N GLY A 35 11.64 1.25 -1.17
CA GLY A 35 12.19 0.86 0.13
C GLY A 35 12.15 1.95 1.21
N LYS A 36 11.74 3.19 0.90
CA LYS A 36 11.56 4.25 1.88
C LYS A 36 10.17 4.22 2.48
N ILE A 37 10.07 4.22 3.81
CA ILE A 37 8.78 4.28 4.52
C ILE A 37 8.07 5.60 4.22
N LEU A 38 6.81 5.50 3.78
CA LEU A 38 5.91 6.63 3.59
C LEU A 38 4.96 6.79 4.78
N GLN A 39 4.39 5.68 5.24
CA GLN A 39 3.38 5.66 6.28
C GLN A 39 3.33 4.28 6.94
N GLU A 40 3.21 4.22 8.26
CA GLU A 40 2.99 2.98 9.01
C GLU A 40 1.99 3.23 10.14
N GLY A 41 1.04 2.31 10.35
CA GLY A 41 0.05 2.43 11.42
C GLY A 41 -1.01 1.33 11.43
N LEU A 42 -1.77 1.27 12.52
CA LEU A 42 -2.93 0.39 12.63
C LEU A 42 -4.08 0.98 11.79
N MET A 43 -4.63 0.21 10.85
CA MET A 43 -5.75 0.64 10.01
C MET A 43 -6.81 -0.45 9.90
N ASP A 44 -8.06 -0.03 9.74
CA ASP A 44 -9.21 -0.92 9.75
C ASP A 44 -9.48 -1.49 8.37
N GLY A 45 -8.96 -2.70 8.08
CA GLY A 45 -9.26 -3.49 6.89
C GLY A 45 -8.69 -2.98 5.55
N GLN A 46 -8.49 -1.68 5.39
CA GLN A 46 -7.95 -1.06 4.18
C GLN A 46 -7.19 0.23 4.50
N THR A 47 -6.22 0.55 3.67
CA THR A 47 -5.45 1.80 3.71
C THR A 47 -5.35 2.39 2.31
N SER A 48 -5.28 3.72 2.20
CA SER A 48 -5.02 4.38 0.92
C SER A 48 -4.09 5.57 1.13
N ILE A 49 -3.17 5.78 0.19
CA ILE A 49 -2.26 6.93 0.18
C ILE A 49 -2.27 7.62 -1.17
N GLN A 50 -2.12 8.94 -1.15
CA GLN A 50 -1.90 9.72 -2.35
C GLN A 50 -0.40 9.85 -2.61
N LEU A 51 -0.01 9.69 -3.87
CA LEU A 51 1.35 9.91 -4.33
C LEU A 51 1.46 11.29 -4.98
N ASN A 52 2.67 11.85 -4.93
CA ASN A 52 2.97 13.12 -5.57
C ASN A 52 2.88 12.98 -7.10
N GLU A 53 2.61 14.08 -7.79
CA GLU A 53 2.62 14.10 -9.25
C GLU A 53 3.98 13.63 -9.79
N GLY A 54 3.96 12.82 -10.85
CA GLY A 54 5.18 12.28 -11.45
C GLY A 54 5.85 11.18 -10.62
N THR A 55 5.20 10.64 -9.57
CA THR A 55 5.77 9.53 -8.79
C THR A 55 6.01 8.31 -9.68
N ASP A 56 7.26 7.85 -9.68
CA ASP A 56 7.70 6.66 -10.37
C ASP A 56 8.51 5.80 -9.38
N GLY A 57 8.04 4.58 -9.11
CA GLY A 57 8.79 3.64 -8.30
C GLY A 57 8.11 2.30 -8.07
N ASN A 58 8.69 1.50 -7.18
CA ASN A 58 8.07 0.32 -6.61
C ASN A 58 7.38 0.72 -5.31
N ILE A 59 6.06 0.65 -5.27
CA ILE A 59 5.29 0.80 -4.04
C ILE A 59 5.05 -0.57 -3.44
N SER A 60 5.28 -0.71 -2.14
CA SER A 60 4.95 -1.94 -1.42
C SER A 60 4.01 -1.63 -0.27
N CYS A 61 2.93 -2.39 -0.19
CA CYS A 61 2.09 -2.48 1.00
C CYS A 61 2.49 -3.72 1.79
N SER A 62 2.92 -3.54 3.03
CA SER A 62 3.19 -4.63 3.96
C SER A 62 2.14 -4.63 5.06
N VAL A 63 1.63 -5.80 5.38
CA VAL A 63 0.67 -6.04 6.45
C VAL A 63 1.24 -7.02 7.44
N LYS A 64 1.11 -6.72 8.73
CA LYS A 64 1.57 -7.59 9.82
C LYS A 64 0.57 -7.62 10.95
N ASN A 65 0.45 -8.77 11.59
CA ASN A 65 -0.27 -8.95 12.84
C ASN A 65 0.53 -9.89 13.76
N HIS A 66 -0.03 -10.25 14.91
CA HIS A 66 0.65 -11.09 15.90
C HIS A 66 0.91 -12.54 15.44
N VAL A 67 0.32 -12.97 14.31
CA VAL A 67 0.39 -14.36 13.81
C VAL A 67 1.27 -14.47 12.57
N SER A 68 1.16 -13.51 11.64
CA SER A 68 1.72 -13.62 10.29
C SER A 68 1.99 -12.24 9.69
N HIS A 69 2.73 -12.23 8.58
CA HIS A 69 2.99 -11.06 7.77
C HIS A 69 2.81 -11.40 6.29
N ALA A 70 2.40 -10.41 5.50
CA ALA A 70 2.31 -10.51 4.06
C ALA A 70 2.64 -9.15 3.43
N GLN A 71 3.02 -9.14 2.16
CA GLN A 71 3.26 -7.90 1.44
C GLN A 71 2.94 -8.08 -0.04
N ASN A 72 2.64 -6.96 -0.70
CA ASN A 72 2.51 -6.92 -2.15
C ASN A 72 3.17 -5.64 -2.68
N THR A 73 3.95 -5.81 -3.75
CA THR A 73 4.76 -4.76 -4.37
C THR A 73 4.35 -4.61 -5.82
N ILE A 74 4.03 -3.39 -6.24
CA ILE A 74 3.68 -3.07 -7.62
C ILE A 74 4.52 -1.89 -8.13
N ARG A 75 4.73 -1.84 -9.46
CA ARG A 75 5.41 -0.73 -10.13
C ARG A 75 4.40 0.38 -10.44
N ILE A 76 4.58 1.55 -9.85
CA ILE A 76 3.81 2.76 -10.18
C ILE A 76 4.54 3.51 -11.29
N LYS A 77 3.79 3.98 -12.27
CA LYS A 77 4.24 4.95 -13.27
C LYS A 77 3.46 6.24 -13.09
N PRO A 78 4.01 7.40 -13.50
CA PRO A 78 3.26 8.65 -13.55
C PRO A 78 1.93 8.47 -14.29
N CYS A 79 0.86 9.05 -13.75
CA CYS A 79 -0.42 9.10 -14.46
C CYS A 79 -0.24 9.89 -15.77
N PRO A 80 -0.91 9.47 -16.85
CA PRO A 80 -0.83 10.12 -18.16
C PRO A 80 -1.44 11.52 -18.17
#